data_AF-W1XVU8-F1
#
_entry.id   AF-W1XVU8-F1
#
_cell.length_a   1.000
_cell.length_b   1.000
_cell.length_c   1.000
_cell.angle_alpha   90.00
_cell.angle_beta   90.00
_cell.angle_gamma   90.00
#
_symmetry.space_group_name_H-M   'P 1'
#
loop_
_entity.id
_entity.type
_entity.pdbx_description
1 polymer ?
#
loop_
_entity_poly.entity_id
_entity_poly.type
_entity_poly.pdbx_seq_one_letter_code
_entity_poly.pdbx_strand_id
1 'polypeptide(L)' 'PFLLILLPANIMTMVMYAFRAERKHISESETRFRNAMEYSAIGMALVGTEGQWLQTNKALCQFLGYS' A
#
# COMPACT_ATOMS: atom_id res chain seq x y z
N PRO A 1 -36.35 8.40 22.50
CA PRO A 1 -35.30 7.55 23.11
C PRO A 1 -34.53 6.66 22.12
N PHE A 2 -35.20 5.82 21.31
CA PHE A 2 -34.53 4.93 20.33
C PHE A 2 -33.77 5.66 19.22
N LEU A 3 -34.27 6.81 18.77
CA LEU A 3 -33.67 7.59 17.68
C LEU A 3 -32.28 8.15 18.05
N LEU A 4 -32.10 8.56 19.31
CA LEU A 4 -30.83 9.07 19.85
C LEU A 4 -29.73 8.01 19.92
N ILE A 5 -30.09 6.73 20.03
CA ILE A 5 -29.15 5.60 20.10
C ILE A 5 -28.63 5.23 18.71
N LEU A 6 -29.44 5.44 17.66
CA LEU A 6 -29.10 5.09 16.28
C LEU A 6 -28.23 6.14 15.58
N LEU A 7 -28.30 7.41 16.00
CA LEU A 7 -27.48 8.48 15.42
C LEU A 7 -25.97 8.19 15.47
N PRO A 8 -25.36 7.84 16.62
CA PRO A 8 -23.92 7.54 16.67
C PRO A 8 -23.54 6.31 15.85
N ALA A 9 -24.39 5.28 15.74
CA ALA A 9 -24.11 4.11 14.91
C ALA A 9 -24.12 4.43 13.41
N ASN A 10 -25.08 5.23 12.96
CA ASN A 10 -25.16 5.67 11.56
C ASN A 10 -24.04 6.65 11.21
N ILE A 11 -23.66 7.54 12.13
CA ILE A 11 -22.52 8.42 11.96
C ILE A 11 -21.22 7.61 11.92
N MET A 12 -21.03 6.67 12.85
CA MET A 12 -19.81 5.85 12.90
C MET A 12 -19.63 5.00 11.65
N THR A 13 -20.72 4.41 11.13
CA THR A 13 -20.67 3.68 9.86
C THR A 13 -20.30 4.61 8.72
N MET A 14 -20.95 5.78 8.59
CA MET A 14 -20.64 6.76 7.55
C MET A 14 -19.17 7.25 7.61
N VAL A 15 -18.66 7.55 8.81
CA VAL A 15 -17.26 7.93 9.04
C VAL A 15 -16.31 6.79 8.68
N MET A 16 -16.60 5.55 9.11
CA MET A 16 -15.81 4.37 8.76
C MET A 16 -15.77 4.14 7.24
N TYR A 17 -16.89 4.35 6.53
CA TYR A 17 -16.95 4.25 5.08
C TYR A 17 -16.10 5.32 4.39
N ALA A 18 -16.18 6.57 4.84
CA ALA A 18 -15.37 7.66 4.31
C ALA A 18 -13.85 7.40 4.53
N PHE A 19 -13.45 7.02 5.73
CA PHE A 19 -12.06 6.65 6.04
C PHE A 19 -11.59 5.43 5.23
N ARG A 20 -12.45 4.42 5.02
CA ARG A 20 -12.11 3.25 4.19
C ARG A 20 -11.95 3.60 2.73
N ALA A 21 -12.75 4.52 2.19
CA ALA A 21 -12.62 4.97 0.81
C ALA A 21 -11.26 5.67 0.58
N GLU A 22 -10.86 6.55 1.49
CA GLU A 22 -9.57 7.24 1.41
C GLU A 22 -8.37 6.28 1.57
N ARG A 23 -8.45 5.35 2.54
CA ARG A 23 -7.39 4.34 2.73
C ARG A 23 -7.29 3.34 1.58
N LYS A 24 -8.40 3.06 0.88
CA LYS A 24 -8.38 2.17 -0.29
C LYS A 24 -7.55 2.74 -1.42
N HIS A 25 -7.64 4.03 -1.71
CA HIS A 25 -6.83 4.66 -2.76
C HIS A 25 -5.33 4.57 -2.48
N ILE A 26 -4.93 4.72 -1.21
CA ILE A 26 -3.53 4.62 -0.80
C ILE A 26 -3.04 3.17 -0.91
N SER A 27 -3.79 2.23 -0.34
CA SER A 27 -3.41 0.81 -0.33
C SER A 27 -3.39 0.20 -1.73
N GLU A 28 -4.33 0.58 -2.59
CA GLU A 28 -4.40 0.11 -3.97
C GLU A 28 -3.24 0.66 -4.81
N SER A 29 -2.90 1.94 -4.64
CA SER A 29 -1.76 2.56 -5.31
C SER A 29 -0.43 1.92 -4.85
N GLU A 30 -0.28 1.68 -3.54
CA GLU A 30 0.91 1.04 -2.99
C GLU A 30 1.05 -0.42 -3.44
N THR A 31 -0.06 -1.17 -3.44
CA THR A 31 -0.09 -2.57 -3.89
C THR A 31 0.23 -2.66 -5.38
N ARG A 32 -0.33 -1.76 -6.18
CA ARG A 32 -0.05 -1.70 -7.62
C ARG A 32 1.41 -1.38 -7.89
N PHE A 33 1.99 -0.42 -7.16
CA PHE A 33 3.43 -0.11 -7.24
C PHE A 33 4.28 -1.33 -6.84
N ARG A 34 3.98 -1.95 -5.70
CA ARG A 34 4.68 -3.13 -5.20
C ARG A 34 4.64 -4.29 -6.20
N ASN A 35 3.48 -4.55 -6.80
CA ASN A 35 3.34 -5.58 -7.82
C ASN A 35 4.12 -5.24 -9.09
N ALA A 36 4.08 -4.00 -9.56
CA ALA A 36 4.85 -3.58 -10.74
C ALA A 36 6.36 -3.71 -10.50
N MET A 37 6.83 -3.40 -9.29
CA MET A 37 8.23 -3.57 -8.91
C MET A 37 8.62 -5.06 -8.84
N GLU A 38 7.85 -5.88 -8.13
CA GLU A 38 8.14 -7.29 -7.87
C GLU A 38 8.16 -8.14 -9.15
N TYR A 39 7.20 -7.92 -10.07
CA TYR A 39 7.03 -8.71 -11.29
C TYR A 39 7.69 -8.11 -12.54
N SER A 40 8.41 -6.99 -12.40
CA SER A 40 9.16 -6.42 -13.52
C SER A 40 10.31 -7.33 -13.95
N ALA A 41 10.47 -7.48 -15.28
CA ALA A 41 11.60 -8.17 -15.87
C ALA A 41 12.93 -7.39 -15.75
N ILE A 42 12.85 -6.07 -15.55
CA ILE A 42 14.02 -5.21 -15.31
C ILE A 42 14.28 -5.18 -13.80
N GLY A 43 15.55 -5.34 -13.41
CA GLY A 43 15.99 -5.20 -12.03
C GLY A 43 15.74 -3.79 -11.49
N MET A 44 15.00 -3.70 -10.38
CA MET A 44 14.65 -2.44 -9.72
C MET A 44 15.09 -2.44 -8.26
N ALA A 45 15.58 -1.30 -7.80
CA ALA A 45 15.90 -1.03 -6.41
C ALA A 45 15.34 0.31 -5.97
N LEU A 46 14.78 0.34 -4.77
CA LEU A 46 14.53 1.56 -4.02
C LEU A 46 15.74 1.82 -3.13
N VAL A 47 16.36 2.98 -3.30
CA VAL A 47 17.51 3.42 -2.50
C VAL A 47 17.15 4.66 -1.70
N GLY A 48 17.68 4.75 -0.48
CA GLY A 48 17.60 5.96 0.33
C GLY A 48 18.49 7.06 -0.23
N THR A 49 18.29 8.29 0.26
CA THR A 49 19.10 9.46 -0.13
C THR A 49 20.59 9.28 0.20
N GLU A 50 20.90 8.50 1.23
CA GLU A 50 22.26 8.14 1.63
C GLU A 50 22.81 6.91 0.88
N GLY A 51 22.07 6.39 -0.10
CA GLY A 51 22.48 5.24 -0.92
C GLY A 51 22.21 3.86 -0.30
N GLN A 52 21.60 3.77 0.88
CA GLN A 52 21.18 2.46 1.42
C GLN A 52 20.09 1.82 0.56
N TRP A 53 20.17 0.50 0.39
CA TRP A 53 19.15 -0.28 -0.29
C TRP A 53 17.95 -0.45 0.66
N LEU A 54 16.79 0.04 0.24
CA LEU A 54 15.54 -0.06 1.01
C LEU A 54 14.69 -1.24 0.53
N GLN A 55 14.67 -1.47 -0.79
CA GLN A 55 13.92 -2.58 -1.38
C GLN A 55 14.53 -2.96 -2.73
N THR A 56 14.53 -4.25 -3.06
CA THR A 56 14.92 -4.77 -4.38
C THR A 56 13.84 -5.70 -4.90
N ASN A 57 13.74 -5.85 -6.22
CA ASN A 57 12.91 -6.90 -6.80
C ASN A 57 13.72 -8.17 -7.09
N LYS A 58 13.00 -9.28 -7.31
CA LYS A 58 13.61 -10.58 -7.63
C LYS A 58 14.49 -10.55 -8.88
N ALA A 59 14.09 -9.78 -9.91
CA ALA A 59 14.88 -9.65 -11.13
C ALA A 59 16.28 -9.07 -10.85
N LEU A 60 16.40 -8.10 -9.94
CA LEU A 60 17.69 -7.51 -9.57
C LEU A 60 18.53 -8.47 -8.73
N CYS A 61 17.91 -9.18 -7.78
CA CYS A 61 18.61 -10.21 -7.01
C CYS A 61 19.18 -11.28 -7.96
N GLN A 62 18.37 -11.80 -8.89
CA GLN A 62 18.79 -12.78 -9.90
C GLN A 62 19.91 -12.24 -10.81
N PHE A 63 19.80 -10.99 -11.25
CA PHE A 63 20.81 -10.35 -12.09
C PHE A 63 22.16 -10.23 -11.36
N LEU A 64 22.13 -9.94 -10.06
CA LEU A 64 23.32 -9.84 -9.21
C LEU A 64 23.81 -11.21 -8.68
N GLY A 65 23.11 -12.31 -8.98
CA GLY A 65 23.47 -13.65 -8.53
C GLY A 65 23.06 -13.99 -7.09
N TYR A 66 22.17 -13.20 -6.50
CA TYR A 66 21.60 -13.45 -5.17
C TYR A 66 20.22 -14.12 -5.30
N SER A 67 19.95 -15.13 -4.46
CA SER A 67 18.66 -15.85 -4.39
C SER A 67 17.77 -15.34 -3.27
#